data_AF-A0A7L4NHW1-F1
#
_entry.id   AF-A0A7L4NHW1-F1
#
_cell.length_a   1.000
_cell.length_b   1.000
_cell.length_c   1.000
_cell.angle_alpha   90.00
_cell.angle_beta   90.00
_cell.angle_gamma   90.00
#
_symmetry.space_group_name_H-M   'P 1'
#
loop_
_entity.id
_entity.type
_entity.pdbx_description
1 polymer ?
#
loop_
_entity_poly.entity_id
_entity_poly.type
_entity_poly.pdbx_seq_one_letter_code
_entity_poly.pdbx_strand_id
1 'polypeptide(L)'
;LQKRKRQRVLNQGELDAMQYHAKVRKLLWEGTSQLVQEGLRSGFLRRATAEPGPGGSAASRQAGCGLAELCAMAKQLPAGDEDDHPAVCVLGEEPTLAELDLLSCVTENRSERARVVVLMGQQYLVPPKSSFLLSDVSRLQPLLSYKKKYGVIVVDPPWENKSVKRSNRYSHLSPWEIKQIPVPALAASHCLVVTWVTNRQKHLRFVKEELYPHWSVKTLAEWHWVKITRAGEFVFPLDSLHKKPYEVLVLGRVQGDSEETLRRSEDVLPVPEHKLIVSVPCSLHSHKPPLAGTL
;
A
#
# COMPACT_ATOMS: atom_id res chain seq x y z
N LEU A 1 12.20 -38.32 30.92
CA LEU A 1 11.85 -36.92 31.29
C LEU A 1 11.30 -36.19 30.06
N GLN A 2 9.98 -36.25 29.84
CA GLN A 2 9.33 -35.43 28.81
C GLN A 2 9.46 -33.95 29.21
N LYS A 3 10.18 -33.16 28.42
CA LYS A 3 10.22 -31.70 28.59
C LYS A 3 8.80 -31.16 28.44
N ARG A 4 8.14 -30.82 29.56
CA ARG A 4 6.91 -30.03 29.56
C ARG A 4 7.18 -28.78 28.72
N LYS A 5 6.56 -28.69 27.54
CA LYS A 5 6.52 -27.46 26.74
C LYS A 5 5.90 -26.40 27.65
N ARG A 6 6.71 -25.44 28.15
CA ARG A 6 6.20 -24.28 28.89
C ARG A 6 5.15 -23.63 28.02
N GLN A 7 3.90 -23.59 28.50
CA GLN A 7 2.81 -22.91 27.83
C GLN A 7 3.20 -21.43 27.75
N ARG A 8 3.51 -20.98 26.53
CA ARG A 8 3.98 -19.61 26.30
C ARG A 8 2.81 -18.66 26.55
N VAL A 9 2.95 -17.78 27.53
CA VAL A 9 2.00 -16.71 27.79
C VAL A 9 2.03 -15.73 26.61
N LEU A 10 0.86 -15.44 26.05
CA LEU A 10 0.70 -14.48 24.96
C LEU A 10 0.89 -13.06 25.50
N ASN A 11 1.56 -12.19 24.73
CA ASN A 11 1.61 -10.77 25.08
C ASN A 11 0.32 -10.05 24.65
N GLN A 12 0.10 -8.84 25.16
CA GLN A 12 -1.12 -8.06 24.86
C GLN A 12 -1.38 -7.90 23.35
N GLY A 13 -0.34 -7.60 22.56
CA GLY A 13 -0.50 -7.46 21.11
C GLY A 13 -0.90 -8.76 20.39
N GLU A 14 -0.54 -9.92 20.94
CA GLU A 14 -1.01 -11.22 20.45
C GLU A 14 -2.47 -11.48 20.83
N LEU A 15 -2.88 -11.11 22.05
CA LEU A 15 -4.27 -11.19 22.50
C LEU A 15 -5.17 -10.27 21.67
N ASP A 16 -4.76 -9.03 21.46
CA ASP A 16 -5.48 -8.06 20.61
C ASP A 16 -5.66 -8.62 19.19
N ALA A 17 -4.59 -9.23 18.63
CA ALA A 17 -4.63 -9.79 17.29
C ALA A 17 -5.58 -10.99 17.19
N MET A 18 -5.63 -11.84 18.22
CA MET A 18 -6.58 -12.94 18.31
C MET A 18 -8.02 -12.43 18.43
N GLN A 19 -8.26 -11.42 19.26
CA GLN A 19 -9.58 -10.82 19.44
C GLN A 19 -10.06 -10.16 18.15
N TYR A 20 -9.20 -9.41 17.46
CA TYR A 20 -9.51 -8.84 16.16
C TYR A 20 -9.82 -9.92 15.12
N HIS A 21 -8.97 -10.95 15.04
CA HIS A 21 -9.18 -12.06 14.11
C HIS A 21 -10.51 -12.76 14.36
N ALA A 22 -10.88 -13.02 15.62
CA ALA A 22 -12.15 -13.65 15.96
C ALA A 22 -13.36 -12.85 15.42
N LYS A 23 -13.29 -11.52 15.41
CA LYS A 23 -14.35 -10.64 14.87
C LYS A 23 -14.52 -10.82 13.36
N VAL A 24 -13.42 -10.90 12.61
CA VAL A 24 -13.46 -10.91 11.14
C VAL A 24 -13.42 -12.32 10.53
N ARG A 25 -13.04 -13.34 11.31
CA ARG A 25 -12.77 -14.71 10.83
C ARG A 25 -13.91 -15.30 10.00
N LYS A 26 -15.14 -15.22 10.51
CA LYS A 26 -16.32 -15.79 9.85
C LYS A 26 -16.54 -15.15 8.48
N LEU A 27 -16.52 -13.82 8.44
CA LEU A 27 -16.65 -13.04 7.21
C LEU A 27 -15.56 -13.38 6.20
N LEU A 28 -14.30 -13.44 6.64
CA LEU A 28 -13.18 -13.82 5.77
C LEU A 28 -13.37 -15.20 5.18
N TRP A 29 -13.74 -16.19 6.00
CA TRP A 29 -13.93 -17.56 5.55
C TRP A 29 -15.08 -17.70 4.56
N GLU A 30 -16.27 -17.22 4.91
CA GLU A 30 -17.49 -17.35 4.11
C GLU A 30 -17.38 -16.58 2.80
N GLY A 31 -16.95 -15.31 2.87
CA GLY A 31 -16.82 -14.47 1.68
C GLY A 31 -15.71 -14.95 0.74
N THR A 32 -14.59 -15.43 1.27
CA THR A 32 -13.54 -16.04 0.42
C THR A 32 -14.05 -17.31 -0.23
N SER A 33 -14.78 -18.16 0.50
CA SER A 33 -15.31 -19.41 -0.05
C SER A 33 -16.26 -19.16 -1.22
N GLN A 34 -17.13 -18.16 -1.13
CA GLN A 34 -18.04 -17.77 -2.21
C GLN A 34 -17.27 -17.26 -3.45
N LEU A 35 -16.29 -16.36 -3.24
CA LEU A 35 -15.48 -15.83 -4.33
C LEU A 35 -14.59 -16.90 -4.99
N VAL A 36 -14.08 -17.85 -4.22
CA VAL A 36 -13.31 -18.99 -4.73
C VAL A 36 -14.19 -19.93 -5.56
N GLN A 37 -15.40 -20.23 -5.08
CA GLN A 37 -16.37 -21.03 -5.85
C GLN A 37 -16.67 -20.37 -7.19
N GLU A 38 -16.91 -19.05 -7.20
CA GLU A 38 -17.14 -18.31 -8.43
C GLU A 38 -15.90 -18.30 -9.35
N GLY A 39 -14.71 -18.08 -8.78
CA GLY A 39 -13.46 -18.11 -9.52
C GLY A 39 -13.18 -19.47 -10.17
N LEU A 40 -13.54 -20.57 -9.50
CA LEU A 40 -13.45 -21.92 -10.05
C LEU A 40 -14.49 -22.14 -11.16
N ARG A 41 -15.73 -21.70 -10.94
CA ARG A 41 -16.82 -21.82 -11.93
C ARG A 41 -16.52 -21.04 -13.21
N SER A 42 -15.96 -19.85 -13.07
CA SER A 42 -15.59 -18.96 -14.17
C SER A 42 -14.22 -19.29 -14.80
N GLY A 43 -13.50 -20.29 -14.29
CA GLY A 43 -12.19 -20.72 -14.83
C GLY A 43 -11.01 -19.81 -14.49
N PHE A 44 -11.20 -18.78 -13.67
CA PHE A 44 -10.12 -17.92 -13.15
C PHE A 44 -9.22 -18.65 -12.14
N LEU A 45 -9.78 -19.63 -11.43
CA LEU A 45 -9.06 -20.54 -10.53
C LEU A 45 -9.10 -21.96 -11.10
N ARG A 46 -8.12 -22.78 -10.73
CA ARG A 46 -8.02 -24.17 -11.19
C ARG A 46 -7.83 -25.08 -10.00
N ARG A 47 -8.68 -26.09 -9.83
CA ARG A 47 -8.44 -27.12 -8.80
C ARG A 47 -7.08 -27.75 -9.05
N ALA A 48 -6.34 -28.02 -7.97
CA ALA A 48 -5.12 -28.79 -8.07
C ALA A 48 -5.46 -30.17 -8.65
N THR A 49 -5.10 -30.40 -9.91
CA THR A 49 -5.02 -31.76 -10.46
C THR A 49 -3.85 -32.43 -9.75
N ALA A 50 -4.03 -33.68 -9.33
CA ALA A 50 -3.02 -34.46 -8.63
C ALA A 50 -1.88 -34.88 -9.58
N GLU A 51 -1.15 -33.93 -10.16
CA GLU A 51 0.16 -34.21 -10.76
C GLU A 51 1.12 -33.05 -10.48
N PRO A 52 2.22 -33.29 -9.73
CA PRO A 52 3.30 -32.34 -9.63
C PRO A 52 4.13 -32.43 -10.92
N GLY A 53 3.80 -31.61 -11.91
CA GLY A 53 4.74 -31.32 -12.99
C GLY A 53 6.03 -30.73 -12.40
N PRO A 54 7.21 -31.00 -12.96
CA PRO A 54 8.47 -30.54 -12.40
C PRO A 54 8.45 -29.02 -12.34
N GLY A 55 8.29 -28.51 -11.12
CA GLY A 55 8.31 -27.09 -10.83
C GLY A 55 9.70 -26.57 -11.13
N GLY A 56 9.91 -26.12 -12.37
CA GLY A 56 11.03 -25.28 -12.72
C GLY A 56 10.95 -24.04 -11.86
N SER A 57 11.67 -24.06 -10.74
CA SER A 57 12.14 -22.84 -10.09
C SER A 57 13.10 -22.19 -11.07
N ALA A 58 12.55 -21.51 -12.08
CA ALA A 58 13.25 -20.42 -12.70
C ALA A 58 13.34 -19.34 -11.61
N ALA A 59 14.33 -19.50 -10.74
CA ALA A 59 14.85 -18.42 -9.93
C ALA A 59 15.36 -17.36 -10.92
N SER A 60 14.43 -16.53 -11.41
CA SER A 60 14.77 -15.27 -12.02
C SER A 60 15.66 -14.58 -11.02
N ARG A 61 16.95 -14.45 -11.35
CA ARG A 61 17.89 -13.65 -10.57
C ARG A 61 17.24 -12.28 -10.42
N GLN A 62 16.79 -12.00 -9.20
CA GLN A 62 16.08 -10.78 -8.90
C GLN A 62 17.13 -9.67 -8.97
N ALA A 63 17.20 -8.99 -10.12
CA ALA A 63 17.90 -7.72 -10.19
C ALA A 63 17.25 -6.83 -9.12
N GLY A 64 18.02 -6.47 -8.09
CA GLY A 64 17.52 -5.61 -7.03
C GLY A 64 17.04 -4.30 -7.65
N CYS A 65 15.82 -3.87 -7.32
CA CYS A 65 15.39 -2.53 -7.72
C CYS A 65 16.15 -1.50 -6.85
N GLY A 66 17.15 -0.83 -7.43
CA GLY A 66 17.94 0.22 -6.76
C GLY A 66 17.14 1.48 -6.40
N LEU A 67 15.83 1.50 -6.61
CA LEU A 67 14.96 2.64 -6.31
C LEU A 67 15.03 3.08 -4.84
N ALA A 68 15.20 2.14 -3.91
CA ALA A 68 15.36 2.48 -2.49
C ALA A 68 16.64 3.29 -2.22
N GLU A 69 17.72 2.99 -2.94
CA GLU A 69 18.99 3.72 -2.87
C GLU A 69 18.85 5.11 -3.51
N LEU A 70 18.11 5.24 -4.62
CA LEU A 70 17.77 6.55 -5.23
C LEU A 70 16.99 7.45 -4.27
N CYS A 71 15.94 6.93 -3.62
CA CYS A 71 15.19 7.69 -2.62
C CYS A 71 16.10 8.11 -1.45
N ALA A 72 17.04 7.26 -1.03
CA ALA A 72 17.99 7.62 0.02
C ALA A 72 18.98 8.71 -0.41
N MET A 73 19.43 8.71 -1.67
CA MET A 73 20.27 9.78 -2.23
C MET A 73 19.54 11.13 -2.20
N ALA A 74 18.21 11.14 -2.33
CA ALA A 74 17.43 12.36 -2.22
C ALA A 74 17.64 13.07 -0.86
N LYS A 75 18.01 12.37 0.22
CA LYS A 75 18.33 12.99 1.53
C LYS A 75 19.60 13.86 1.50
N GLN A 76 20.50 13.59 0.56
CA GLN A 76 21.79 14.25 0.43
C GLN A 76 21.74 15.45 -0.52
N LEU A 77 20.62 15.63 -1.23
CA LEU A 77 20.42 16.81 -2.06
C LEU A 77 20.32 18.04 -1.15
N PRO A 78 21.00 19.16 -1.50
CA PRO A 78 20.81 20.40 -0.79
C PRO A 78 19.32 20.71 -0.72
N ALA A 79 18.86 21.22 0.42
CA ALA A 79 17.62 22.00 0.44
C ALA A 79 17.93 23.24 -0.41
N GLY A 80 17.75 23.15 -1.73
CA GLY A 80 17.96 24.27 -2.62
C GLY A 80 17.06 25.43 -2.21
N ASP A 81 17.48 26.66 -2.51
CA ASP A 81 16.64 27.84 -2.36
C ASP A 81 15.26 27.55 -2.97
N GLU A 82 14.22 27.74 -2.14
CA GLU A 82 12.86 27.25 -2.38
C GLU A 82 12.19 27.86 -3.63
N ASP A 83 12.81 28.88 -4.26
CA ASP A 83 12.24 29.68 -5.34
C ASP A 83 12.77 29.36 -6.76
N ASP A 84 13.91 28.67 -6.92
CA ASP A 84 14.61 28.65 -8.24
C ASP A 84 14.53 27.33 -9.03
N HIS A 85 13.91 26.27 -8.49
CA HIS A 85 13.81 24.98 -9.18
C HIS A 85 12.39 24.75 -9.75
N PRO A 86 12.26 24.31 -11.02
CA PRO A 86 10.96 24.03 -11.61
C PRO A 86 10.26 22.92 -10.84
N ALA A 87 9.02 23.17 -10.39
CA ALA A 87 8.22 22.18 -9.66
C ALA A 87 7.88 20.92 -10.49
N VAL A 88 8.02 21.01 -11.83
CA VAL A 88 7.62 19.97 -12.78
C VAL A 88 8.67 19.78 -13.87
N CYS A 89 9.00 18.52 -14.16
CA CYS A 89 9.70 18.13 -15.39
C CYS A 89 8.79 17.28 -16.28
N VAL A 90 8.73 17.60 -17.58
CA VAL A 90 7.88 16.89 -18.55
C VAL A 90 8.75 15.96 -19.37
N LEU A 91 8.36 14.69 -19.46
CA LEU A 91 9.08 13.71 -20.27
C LEU A 91 8.94 14.05 -21.76
N GLY A 92 10.07 14.42 -22.38
CA GLY A 92 10.20 14.69 -23.81
C GLY A 92 10.25 13.42 -24.67
N GLU A 93 10.56 13.59 -25.96
CA GLU A 93 10.73 12.47 -26.89
C GLU A 93 12.07 11.74 -26.70
N GLU A 94 13.12 12.46 -26.29
CA GLU A 94 14.40 11.87 -25.88
C GLU A 94 14.45 11.66 -24.36
N PRO A 95 14.79 10.43 -23.87
CA PRO A 95 14.63 10.04 -22.47
C PRO A 95 15.80 10.43 -21.56
N THR A 96 16.76 11.25 -22.02
CA THR A 96 17.92 11.65 -21.22
C THR A 96 17.56 12.79 -20.27
N LEU A 97 16.87 12.46 -19.19
CA LEU A 97 16.82 13.33 -18.02
C LEU A 97 18.07 13.10 -17.16
N ALA A 98 18.62 14.17 -16.58
CA ALA A 98 19.60 14.00 -15.52
C ALA A 98 18.89 13.37 -14.31
N GLU A 99 19.49 12.33 -13.71
CA GLU A 99 18.91 11.62 -12.56
C GLU A 99 18.58 12.56 -11.38
N LEU A 100 19.32 13.67 -11.28
CA LEU A 100 19.11 14.74 -10.30
C LEU A 100 17.77 15.48 -10.46
N ASP A 101 17.28 15.65 -11.69
CA ASP A 101 16.00 16.34 -11.97
C ASP A 101 14.81 15.48 -11.52
N LEU A 102 14.94 14.15 -11.61
CA LEU A 102 13.91 13.19 -11.19
C LEU A 102 13.72 13.15 -9.67
N LEU A 103 14.75 13.57 -8.91
CA LEU A 103 14.76 13.58 -7.45
C LEU A 103 14.30 14.91 -6.83
N SER A 104 14.20 15.97 -7.64
CA SER A 104 13.95 17.34 -7.16
C SER A 104 12.58 17.89 -7.59
N CYS A 105 11.93 17.32 -8.60
CA CYS A 105 10.65 17.80 -9.11
C CYS A 105 9.67 16.67 -9.48
N VAL A 106 8.40 17.04 -9.70
CA VAL A 106 7.39 16.09 -10.18
C VAL A 106 7.62 15.82 -11.67
N THR A 107 7.80 14.56 -12.04
CA THR A 107 7.96 14.14 -13.43
C THR A 107 6.63 13.77 -14.04
N GLU A 108 6.30 14.30 -15.22
CA GLU A 108 5.03 14.05 -15.91
C GLU A 108 5.21 13.34 -17.25
N ASN A 109 4.44 12.28 -17.45
CA ASN A 109 4.13 11.77 -18.78
C ASN A 109 2.76 12.31 -19.24
N ARG A 110 2.78 13.40 -20.01
CA ARG A 110 1.57 13.99 -20.62
C ARG A 110 1.08 13.25 -21.86
N SER A 111 1.84 12.26 -22.35
CA SER A 111 1.51 11.52 -23.57
C SER A 111 0.34 10.57 -23.36
N GLU A 112 -0.37 10.28 -24.46
CA GLU A 112 -1.32 9.17 -24.59
C GLU A 112 -0.64 7.79 -24.59
N ARG A 113 0.70 7.74 -24.68
CA ARG A 113 1.48 6.50 -24.70
C ARG A 113 2.38 6.39 -23.48
N ALA A 114 2.71 5.15 -23.12
CA ALA A 114 3.70 4.89 -22.10
C ALA A 114 5.07 5.38 -22.58
N ARG A 115 5.88 5.91 -21.67
CA ARG A 115 7.25 6.36 -21.94
C ARG A 115 8.23 5.48 -21.16
N VAL A 116 9.41 5.26 -21.71
CA VAL A 116 10.49 4.56 -21.03
C VAL A 116 11.48 5.60 -20.51
N VAL A 117 11.81 5.50 -19.22
CA VAL A 117 12.87 6.29 -18.59
C VAL A 117 13.97 5.34 -18.13
N VAL A 118 15.22 5.81 -18.15
CA VAL A 118 16.36 5.05 -17.63
C VAL A 118 16.74 5.64 -16.27
N LEU A 119 16.75 4.80 -15.23
CA LEU A 119 17.14 5.16 -13.87
C LEU A 119 18.18 4.15 -13.39
N MET A 120 19.37 4.59 -12.99
CA MET A 120 20.48 3.72 -12.57
C MET A 120 20.78 2.58 -13.55
N GLY A 121 20.76 2.89 -14.86
CA GLY A 121 20.99 1.91 -15.92
C GLY A 121 19.88 0.85 -16.08
N GLN A 122 18.73 1.01 -15.40
CA GLN A 122 17.55 0.16 -15.57
C GLN A 122 16.44 0.91 -16.30
N GLN A 123 15.68 0.20 -17.13
CA GLN A 123 14.55 0.78 -17.86
C GLN A 123 13.27 0.66 -17.04
N TYR A 124 12.55 1.78 -16.89
CA TYR A 124 11.27 1.87 -16.21
C TYR A 124 10.20 2.38 -17.16
N LEU A 125 9.01 1.81 -17.06
CA LEU A 125 7.85 2.24 -17.83
C LEU A 125 7.02 3.24 -17.02
N VAL A 126 6.82 4.42 -17.58
CA VAL A 126 5.93 5.46 -17.04
C VAL A 126 4.61 5.42 -17.80
N PRO A 127 3.48 5.12 -17.14
CA PRO A 127 2.17 5.02 -17.80
C PRO A 127 1.75 6.31 -18.52
N PRO A 128 0.87 6.23 -19.54
CA PRO A 128 0.24 7.41 -20.12
C PRO A 128 -0.45 8.27 -19.06
N LYS A 129 -0.46 9.60 -19.25
CA LYS A 129 -1.18 10.57 -18.40
C LYS A 129 -0.89 10.40 -16.90
N SER A 130 0.35 10.06 -16.56
CA SER A 130 0.76 9.84 -15.18
C SER A 130 1.87 10.79 -14.77
N SER A 131 2.01 10.96 -13.47
CA SER A 131 3.06 11.75 -12.87
C SER A 131 3.64 11.01 -11.67
N PHE A 132 4.93 11.17 -11.42
CA PHE A 132 5.58 10.59 -10.25
C PHE A 132 6.60 11.56 -9.66
N LEU A 133 6.84 11.43 -8.36
CA LEU A 133 7.95 12.06 -7.66
C LEU A 133 8.79 10.93 -7.08
N LEU A 134 10.07 10.87 -7.44
CA LEU A 134 11.03 9.95 -6.83
C LEU A 134 11.74 10.72 -5.71
N SER A 135 11.33 10.53 -4.45
CA SER A 135 11.91 11.28 -3.34
C SER A 135 11.92 10.46 -2.05
N ASP A 136 12.61 10.97 -1.03
CA ASP A 136 12.41 10.53 0.34
C ASP A 136 11.13 11.17 0.90
N VAL A 137 10.44 10.46 1.79
CA VAL A 137 9.18 10.94 2.40
C VAL A 137 9.37 12.21 3.24
N SER A 138 10.58 12.48 3.73
CA SER A 138 10.91 13.74 4.42
C SER A 138 11.02 14.93 3.46
N ARG A 139 11.13 14.68 2.15
CA ARG A 139 11.30 15.69 1.10
C ARG A 139 10.13 15.66 0.11
N LEU A 140 8.93 15.93 0.63
CA LEU A 140 7.70 16.01 -0.17
C LEU A 140 7.33 17.42 -0.64
N GLN A 141 8.19 18.42 -0.39
CA GLN A 141 7.96 19.80 -0.84
C GLN A 141 7.66 19.91 -2.34
N PRO A 142 8.34 19.21 -3.26
CA PRO A 142 8.00 19.29 -4.69
C PRO A 142 6.55 18.89 -4.99
N LEU A 143 6.00 17.94 -4.22
CA LEU A 143 4.60 17.52 -4.36
C LEU A 143 3.62 18.59 -3.87
N LEU A 144 4.00 19.40 -2.89
CA LEU A 144 3.22 20.55 -2.41
C LEU A 144 3.30 21.72 -3.40
N SER A 145 4.49 22.02 -3.91
CA SER A 145 4.72 23.06 -4.93
C SER A 145 4.03 22.75 -6.26
N TYR A 146 3.74 21.48 -6.53
CA TYR A 146 2.94 21.05 -7.67
C TYR A 146 1.47 21.50 -7.61
N LYS A 147 0.98 21.97 -6.45
CA LYS A 147 -0.36 22.57 -6.23
C LYS A 147 -1.55 21.71 -6.67
N LYS A 148 -1.35 20.42 -6.93
CA LYS A 148 -2.42 19.48 -7.28
C LYS A 148 -3.07 18.92 -6.03
N LYS A 149 -4.41 18.88 -6.03
CA LYS A 149 -5.21 18.24 -4.99
C LYS A 149 -5.75 16.90 -5.46
N TYR A 150 -5.85 15.95 -4.55
CA TYR A 150 -6.25 14.58 -4.85
C TYR A 150 -7.60 14.24 -4.21
N GLY A 151 -8.52 13.67 -4.99
CA GLY A 151 -9.79 13.15 -4.47
C GLY A 151 -9.66 11.77 -3.79
N VAL A 152 -8.60 11.04 -4.10
CA VAL A 152 -8.25 9.77 -3.46
C VAL A 152 -6.75 9.74 -3.21
N ILE A 153 -6.35 9.40 -1.97
CA ILE A 153 -4.96 9.20 -1.57
C ILE A 153 -4.83 7.78 -1.00
N VAL A 154 -3.97 6.97 -1.62
CA VAL A 154 -3.66 5.62 -1.14
C VAL A 154 -2.25 5.62 -0.53
N VAL A 155 -2.13 5.10 0.68
CA VAL A 155 -0.89 5.08 1.46
C VAL A 155 -0.55 3.63 1.84
N ASP A 156 0.67 3.20 1.54
CA ASP A 156 1.23 1.90 1.96
C ASP A 156 2.53 2.13 2.74
N PRO A 157 2.46 2.53 4.02
CA PRO A 157 3.65 2.86 4.79
C PRO A 157 4.57 1.65 4.96
N PRO A 158 5.90 1.84 4.99
CA PRO A 158 6.85 0.78 5.30
C PRO A 158 6.84 0.51 6.81
N TRP A 159 5.78 -0.16 7.27
CA TRP A 159 5.55 -0.48 8.67
C TRP A 159 6.72 -1.24 9.30
N GLU A 160 7.07 -0.87 10.52
CA GLU A 160 8.09 -1.60 11.28
C GLU A 160 7.70 -3.10 11.43
N ASN A 161 8.54 -3.97 10.86
CA ASN A 161 8.37 -5.41 10.92
C ASN A 161 9.71 -6.14 11.11
N LYS A 162 9.71 -7.20 11.93
CA LYS A 162 10.88 -8.09 12.15
C LYS A 162 11.39 -8.71 10.85
N SER A 163 10.49 -8.98 9.89
CA SER A 163 10.90 -9.50 8.58
C SER A 163 11.68 -8.48 7.77
N VAL A 164 11.18 -7.23 7.71
CA VAL A 164 11.83 -6.13 6.98
C VAL A 164 13.20 -5.85 7.59
N LYS A 165 13.28 -5.75 8.93
CA LYS A 165 14.53 -5.58 9.69
C LYS A 165 15.60 -6.63 9.34
N ARG A 166 15.21 -7.88 9.06
CA ARG A 166 16.15 -8.96 8.69
C ARG A 166 16.53 -8.96 7.21
N SER A 167 15.69 -8.40 6.35
CA SER A 167 15.92 -8.40 4.90
C SER A 167 16.82 -7.26 4.41
N ASN A 168 16.93 -6.18 5.20
CA ASN A 168 17.65 -4.95 4.86
C ASN A 168 17.33 -4.35 3.47
N ARG A 169 16.16 -4.67 2.90
CA ARG A 169 15.77 -4.25 1.54
C ARG A 169 15.34 -2.78 1.48
N TYR A 170 14.76 -2.26 2.57
CA TYR A 170 14.36 -0.87 2.73
C TYR A 170 14.16 -0.57 4.22
N SER A 171 14.26 0.71 4.60
CA SER A 171 14.03 1.18 5.97
C SER A 171 12.54 1.19 6.32
N HIS A 172 12.22 1.33 7.60
CA HIS A 172 10.85 1.53 8.07
C HIS A 172 10.68 2.99 8.50
N LEU A 173 9.42 3.46 8.53
CA LEU A 173 9.09 4.76 9.10
C LEU A 173 8.54 4.59 10.51
N SER A 174 8.96 5.49 11.40
CA SER A 174 8.38 5.63 12.73
C SER A 174 6.96 6.23 12.64
N PRO A 175 6.12 6.04 13.67
CA PRO A 175 4.81 6.69 13.75
C PRO A 175 4.86 8.21 13.56
N TRP A 176 5.92 8.86 14.06
CA TRP A 176 6.12 10.30 13.91
C TRP A 176 6.37 10.69 12.46
N GLU A 177 7.29 10.02 11.77
CA GLU A 177 7.60 10.28 10.35
C GLU A 177 6.36 10.06 9.46
N ILE A 178 5.55 9.04 9.75
CA ILE A 178 4.30 8.82 9.00
C ILE A 178 3.33 9.98 9.21
N LYS A 179 3.19 10.51 10.43
CA LYS A 179 2.33 11.68 10.70
C LYS A 179 2.75 12.92 9.90
N GLN A 180 4.05 13.09 9.63
CA GLN A 180 4.58 14.22 8.86
C GLN A 180 4.25 14.18 7.36
N ILE A 181 3.70 13.09 6.83
CA ILE A 181 3.22 13.08 5.44
C ILE A 181 2.09 14.11 5.32
N PRO A 182 2.18 15.10 4.40
CA PRO A 182 1.29 16.25 4.38
C PRO A 182 -0.05 15.95 3.70
N VAL A 183 -0.73 14.87 4.09
CA VAL A 183 -2.03 14.45 3.55
C VAL A 183 -3.07 15.59 3.59
N PRO A 184 -3.22 16.37 4.67
CA PRO A 184 -4.16 17.50 4.69
C PRO A 184 -3.88 18.56 3.61
N ALA A 185 -2.60 18.79 3.30
CA ALA A 185 -2.21 19.75 2.27
C ALA A 185 -2.32 19.19 0.85
N LEU A 186 -2.39 17.87 0.66
CA LEU A 186 -2.53 17.22 -0.65
C LEU A 186 -3.99 16.85 -0.98
N ALA A 187 -4.82 16.67 0.04
CA ALA A 187 -6.21 16.27 -0.12
C ALA A 187 -7.08 17.38 -0.71
N ALA A 188 -7.95 17.01 -1.66
CA ALA A 188 -9.11 17.81 -2.02
C ALA A 188 -10.20 17.69 -0.94
N SER A 189 -11.22 18.57 -0.97
CA SER A 189 -12.39 18.45 -0.10
C SER A 189 -13.02 17.07 -0.22
N HIS A 190 -13.30 16.44 0.93
CA HIS A 190 -13.84 15.07 1.03
C HIS A 190 -12.98 13.96 0.40
N CYS A 191 -11.66 14.19 0.28
CA CYS A 191 -10.72 13.18 -0.19
C CYS A 191 -10.88 11.86 0.56
N LEU A 192 -10.95 10.75 -0.18
CA LEU A 192 -10.86 9.40 0.38
C LEU A 192 -9.40 9.07 0.66
N VAL A 193 -9.06 8.78 1.91
CA VAL A 193 -7.73 8.33 2.32
C VAL A 193 -7.81 6.83 2.59
N VAL A 194 -6.99 6.05 1.92
CA VAL A 194 -6.93 4.59 2.03
C VAL A 194 -5.55 4.20 2.53
N THR A 195 -5.46 3.49 3.65
CA THR A 195 -4.19 3.10 4.25
C THR A 195 -4.08 1.59 4.38
N TRP A 196 -3.08 1.00 3.74
CA TRP A 196 -2.72 -0.40 3.94
C TRP A 196 -2.08 -0.61 5.31
N VAL A 197 -2.56 -1.62 6.04
CA VAL A 197 -2.09 -1.95 7.38
C VAL A 197 -1.78 -3.43 7.50
N THR A 198 -0.62 -3.75 8.08
CA THR A 198 -0.27 -5.14 8.41
C THR A 198 -1.18 -5.69 9.52
N ASN A 199 -1.24 -7.00 9.72
CA ASN A 199 -2.01 -7.62 10.81
C ASN A 199 -1.54 -7.29 12.26
N ARG A 200 -0.52 -6.44 12.43
CA ARG A 200 -0.10 -5.98 13.76
C ARG A 200 -1.09 -4.94 14.27
N GLN A 201 -1.80 -5.28 15.34
CA GLN A 201 -2.85 -4.43 15.91
C GLN A 201 -2.36 -3.04 16.36
N LYS A 202 -1.09 -2.92 16.76
CA LYS A 202 -0.50 -1.60 17.07
C LYS A 202 -0.58 -0.63 15.89
N HIS A 203 -0.42 -1.12 14.65
CA HIS A 203 -0.46 -0.28 13.45
C HIS A 203 -1.89 0.07 13.08
N LEU A 204 -2.84 -0.86 13.26
CA LEU A 204 -4.26 -0.59 13.06
C LEU A 204 -4.78 0.48 14.03
N ARG A 205 -4.46 0.35 15.32
CA ARG A 205 -4.80 1.36 16.33
C ARG A 205 -4.16 2.70 16.01
N PHE A 206 -2.86 2.73 15.74
CA PHE A 206 -2.17 3.96 15.35
C PHE A 206 -2.88 4.67 14.17
N VAL A 207 -3.25 3.94 13.11
CA VAL A 207 -3.95 4.55 11.96
C VAL A 207 -5.27 5.17 12.39
N LYS A 208 -6.11 4.42 13.11
CA LYS A 208 -7.49 4.84 13.45
C LYS A 208 -7.56 5.88 14.57
N GLU A 209 -6.70 5.76 15.58
CA GLU A 209 -6.78 6.51 16.84
C GLU A 209 -5.80 7.69 16.87
N GLU A 210 -4.76 7.69 16.03
CA GLU A 210 -3.75 8.76 16.05
C GLU A 210 -3.55 9.42 14.69
N LEU A 211 -3.27 8.64 13.64
CA LEU A 211 -2.89 9.16 12.33
C LEU A 211 -4.06 9.88 11.65
N TYR A 212 -5.20 9.21 11.56
CA TYR A 212 -6.39 9.77 10.92
C TYR A 212 -6.90 11.01 11.66
N PRO A 213 -7.04 11.01 13.00
CA PRO A 213 -7.33 12.23 13.75
C PRO A 213 -6.31 13.35 13.50
N HIS A 214 -5.02 13.04 13.45
CA HIS A 214 -3.98 14.03 13.16
C HIS A 214 -4.11 14.67 11.76
N TRP A 215 -4.57 13.90 10.77
CA TRP A 215 -4.83 14.39 9.42
C TRP A 215 -6.25 14.94 9.21
N SER A 216 -7.05 15.09 10.26
CA SER A 216 -8.47 15.45 10.16
C SER A 216 -9.27 14.51 9.25
N VAL A 217 -8.92 13.22 9.26
CA VAL A 217 -9.58 12.14 8.53
C VAL A 217 -10.53 11.41 9.47
N LYS A 218 -11.81 11.29 9.08
CA LYS A 218 -12.78 10.44 9.76
C LYS A 218 -12.67 9.01 9.21
N THR A 219 -12.43 8.03 10.07
CA THR A 219 -12.48 6.61 9.68
C THR A 219 -13.90 6.25 9.22
N LEU A 220 -14.00 5.58 8.06
CA LEU A 220 -15.26 5.16 7.46
C LEU A 220 -15.45 3.64 7.53
N ALA A 221 -14.44 2.86 7.14
CA ALA A 221 -14.57 1.41 7.03
C ALA A 221 -13.22 0.67 7.08
N GLU A 222 -13.26 -0.62 7.38
CA GLU A 222 -12.14 -1.55 7.19
C GLU A 222 -12.45 -2.55 6.07
N TRP A 223 -11.56 -2.66 5.08
CA TRP A 223 -11.61 -3.71 4.06
C TRP A 223 -10.50 -4.74 4.29
N HIS A 224 -10.65 -5.91 3.67
CA HIS A 224 -9.71 -7.02 3.83
C HIS A 224 -9.26 -7.55 2.48
N TRP A 225 -7.95 -7.55 2.26
CA TRP A 225 -7.34 -8.27 1.14
C TRP A 225 -6.94 -9.67 1.57
N VAL A 226 -7.64 -10.69 1.09
CA VAL A 226 -7.35 -12.10 1.32
C VAL A 226 -6.48 -12.66 0.18
N LYS A 227 -5.45 -13.39 0.56
CA LYS A 227 -4.45 -14.00 -0.31
C LYS A 227 -4.72 -15.48 -0.47
N ILE A 228 -4.96 -15.89 -1.71
CA ILE A 228 -5.21 -17.29 -2.08
C ILE A 228 -4.17 -17.82 -3.09
N THR A 229 -4.10 -19.13 -3.25
CA THR A 229 -3.35 -19.79 -4.32
C THR A 229 -4.19 -19.81 -5.60
N ARG A 230 -3.59 -20.24 -6.72
CA ARG A 230 -4.32 -20.49 -7.98
C ARG A 230 -5.39 -21.59 -7.85
N ALA A 231 -5.29 -22.42 -6.80
CA ALA A 231 -6.29 -23.43 -6.46
C ALA A 231 -7.42 -22.92 -5.56
N GLY A 232 -7.38 -21.65 -5.15
CA GLY A 232 -8.38 -21.07 -4.26
C GLY A 232 -8.15 -21.35 -2.77
N GLU A 233 -7.00 -21.90 -2.41
CA GLU A 233 -6.65 -22.19 -1.01
C GLU A 233 -6.00 -20.96 -0.38
N PHE A 234 -6.17 -20.72 0.92
CA PHE A 234 -5.43 -19.65 1.58
C PHE A 234 -3.92 -19.91 1.53
N VAL A 235 -3.13 -18.86 1.26
CA VAL A 235 -1.64 -18.97 1.23
C VAL A 235 -1.03 -19.36 2.58
N PHE A 236 -1.77 -19.16 3.67
CA PHE A 236 -1.50 -19.67 5.01
C PHE A 236 -2.82 -20.10 5.64
N PRO A 237 -2.82 -21.07 6.57
CA PRO A 237 -4.04 -21.39 7.32
C PRO A 237 -4.64 -20.14 7.95
N LEU A 238 -5.94 -19.92 7.79
CA LEU A 238 -6.64 -18.72 8.28
C LEU A 238 -6.42 -18.51 9.79
N ASP A 239 -6.44 -19.61 10.54
CA ASP A 239 -6.24 -19.65 12.00
C ASP A 239 -4.77 -19.68 12.44
N SER A 240 -3.81 -19.50 11.52
CA SER A 240 -2.39 -19.46 11.86
C SER A 240 -2.10 -18.35 12.89
N LEU A 241 -1.34 -18.69 13.93
CA LEU A 241 -1.00 -17.80 15.04
C LEU A 241 0.02 -16.72 14.64
N HIS A 242 0.80 -16.94 13.58
CA HIS A 242 1.96 -16.13 13.25
C HIS A 242 1.82 -15.33 11.96
N LYS A 243 1.13 -15.89 10.96
CA LYS A 243 0.92 -15.24 9.66
C LYS A 243 -0.53 -15.39 9.29
N LYS A 244 -1.19 -14.28 8.99
CA LYS A 244 -2.56 -14.30 8.47
C LYS A 244 -2.52 -14.25 6.94
N PRO A 245 -3.42 -14.97 6.25
CA PRO A 245 -3.53 -14.92 4.79
C PRO A 245 -4.30 -13.69 4.31
N TYR A 246 -4.35 -12.61 5.09
CA TYR A 246 -5.03 -11.38 4.71
C TYR A 246 -4.26 -10.15 5.20
N GLU A 247 -4.58 -8.98 4.65
CA GLU A 247 -4.13 -7.67 5.12
C GLU A 247 -5.33 -6.72 5.21
N VAL A 248 -5.23 -5.68 6.03
CA VAL A 248 -6.34 -4.75 6.28
C VAL A 248 -6.09 -3.47 5.48
N LEU A 249 -7.14 -2.90 4.91
CA LEU A 249 -7.17 -1.53 4.42
C LEU A 249 -8.10 -0.73 5.32
N VAL A 250 -7.61 0.38 5.86
CA VAL A 250 -8.46 1.35 6.55
C VAL A 250 -8.85 2.42 5.55
N LEU A 251 -10.14 2.73 5.46
CA LEU A 251 -10.67 3.79 4.61
C LEU A 251 -11.17 4.91 5.50
N GLY A 252 -10.80 6.13 5.18
CA GLY A 252 -11.23 7.34 5.86
C GLY A 252 -11.49 8.47 4.88
N ARG A 253 -12.16 9.52 5.35
CA ARG A 253 -12.46 10.71 4.55
C ARG A 253 -12.01 11.96 5.26
N VAL A 254 -11.30 12.82 4.54
CA VAL A 254 -10.90 14.14 5.05
C VAL A 254 -12.17 14.93 5.35
N GLN A 255 -12.24 15.46 6.57
CA GLN A 255 -13.34 16.31 7.00
C GLN A 255 -13.19 17.67 6.30
N GLY A 256 -14.24 18.11 5.60
CA GLY A 256 -14.31 19.45 5.02
C GLY A 256 -14.88 20.45 6.04
N ASP A 257 -15.07 21.70 5.61
CA ASP A 257 -15.79 22.67 6.43
C ASP A 257 -17.21 22.19 6.74
N SER A 258 -17.67 22.47 7.96
CA SER A 258 -18.91 21.92 8.55
C SER A 258 -20.15 22.18 7.67
N GLU A 259 -20.21 23.34 7.02
CA GLU A 259 -21.31 23.76 6.14
C GLU A 259 -21.35 22.99 4.80
N GLU A 260 -20.19 22.68 4.22
CA GLU A 260 -20.08 21.90 2.97
C GLU A 260 -20.41 20.42 3.21
N THR A 261 -20.03 19.92 4.38
CA THR A 261 -20.22 18.53 4.78
C THR A 261 -21.69 18.16 4.94
N LEU A 262 -22.53 19.09 5.42
CA LEU A 262 -23.98 18.86 5.55
C LEU A 262 -24.65 18.76 4.19
N ARG A 263 -24.33 19.68 3.26
CA ARG A 263 -24.94 19.75 1.92
C ARG A 263 -24.57 18.57 1.03
N ARG A 264 -23.37 18.01 1.18
CA ARG A 264 -22.89 16.87 0.37
C ARG A 264 -23.05 15.51 1.04
N SER A 265 -23.49 15.45 2.29
CA SER A 265 -23.71 14.16 2.97
C SER A 265 -24.74 13.28 2.26
N GLU A 266 -25.65 13.88 1.50
CA GLU A 266 -26.69 13.21 0.71
C GLU A 266 -26.16 12.60 -0.61
N ASP A 267 -25.08 13.15 -1.18
CA ASP A 267 -24.55 12.75 -2.50
C ASP A 267 -23.42 11.71 -2.46
N VAL A 268 -22.87 11.41 -1.27
CA VAL A 268 -21.72 10.53 -1.14
C VAL A 268 -22.14 9.13 -0.74
N LEU A 269 -21.97 8.18 -1.66
CA LEU A 269 -22.28 6.77 -1.43
C LEU A 269 -21.58 6.24 -0.16
N PRO A 270 -22.30 5.44 0.66
CA PRO A 270 -21.72 4.84 1.85
C PRO A 270 -20.62 3.87 1.45
N VAL A 271 -19.47 3.96 2.13
CA VAL A 271 -18.38 3.00 1.96
C VAL A 271 -18.76 1.74 2.75
N PRO A 272 -18.82 0.56 2.11
CA PRO A 272 -19.22 -0.67 2.79
C PRO A 272 -18.18 -1.08 3.83
N GLU A 273 -18.65 -1.49 5.01
CA GLU A 273 -17.82 -2.10 6.04
C GLU A 273 -17.42 -3.53 5.62
N HIS A 274 -16.17 -3.93 5.88
CA HIS A 274 -15.66 -5.29 5.67
C HIS A 274 -15.74 -5.84 4.23
N LYS A 275 -15.60 -4.98 3.21
CA LYS A 275 -15.46 -5.44 1.82
C LYS A 275 -14.23 -6.34 1.67
N LEU A 276 -14.39 -7.40 0.88
CA LEU A 276 -13.33 -8.39 0.62
C LEU A 276 -12.74 -8.20 -0.77
N ILE A 277 -11.42 -8.18 -0.84
CA ILE A 277 -10.64 -8.31 -2.06
C ILE A 277 -9.95 -9.67 -1.98
N VAL A 278 -10.21 -10.59 -2.89
CA VAL A 278 -9.58 -11.92 -2.90
C VAL A 278 -8.72 -12.02 -4.14
N SER A 279 -7.41 -12.28 -3.99
CA SER A 279 -6.53 -12.43 -5.14
C SER A 279 -5.33 -13.33 -4.85
N VAL A 280 -4.73 -13.82 -5.94
CA VAL A 280 -3.42 -14.48 -5.89
C VAL A 280 -2.35 -13.40 -5.75
N PRO A 281 -1.51 -13.43 -4.71
CA PRO A 281 -0.49 -12.41 -4.52
C PRO A 281 0.55 -12.46 -5.65
N CYS A 282 1.09 -11.30 -6.01
CA CYS A 282 2.21 -11.22 -6.93
C CYS A 282 3.43 -11.97 -6.37
N SER A 283 4.27 -12.51 -7.26
CA SER A 283 5.58 -13.07 -6.88
C SER A 283 6.52 -11.99 -6.34
N LEU A 284 6.31 -10.73 -6.74
CA LEU A 284 7.00 -9.57 -6.18
C LEU A 284 6.47 -9.27 -4.77
N HIS A 285 7.38 -9.26 -3.79
CA HIS A 285 7.06 -8.99 -2.40
C HIS A 285 6.45 -7.61 -2.21
N SER A 286 5.50 -7.51 -1.27
CA SER A 286 4.81 -6.27 -0.88
C SER A 286 3.91 -5.62 -1.94
N HIS A 287 3.79 -6.19 -3.15
CA HIS A 287 2.84 -5.71 -4.16
C HIS A 287 1.39 -5.97 -3.73
N LYS A 288 0.62 -4.88 -3.60
CA LYS A 288 -0.80 -4.88 -3.30
C LYS A 288 -1.64 -5.09 -4.57
N PRO A 289 -2.88 -5.61 -4.47
CA PRO A 289 -3.76 -5.72 -5.62
C PRO A 289 -4.18 -4.32 -6.11
N PRO A 290 -4.44 -4.15 -7.42
CA PRO A 290 -5.01 -2.90 -7.94
C PRO A 290 -6.35 -2.57 -7.29
N LEU A 291 -6.57 -1.28 -6.99
CA LEU A 291 -7.79 -0.79 -6.34
C LEU A 291 -8.75 -0.03 -7.27
N ALA A 292 -8.35 0.26 -8.51
CA ALA A 292 -9.06 1.16 -9.44
C ALA A 292 -10.48 0.70 -9.85
N GLY A 293 -10.82 -0.58 -9.67
CA GLY A 293 -12.18 -1.10 -9.87
C GLY A 293 -12.93 -1.37 -8.57
N THR A 294 -12.36 -1.00 -7.43
CA THR A 294 -12.89 -1.32 -6.10
C THR A 294 -13.26 -0.09 -5.27
N LEU A 295 -12.53 1.02 -5.44
CA LEU A 295 -12.73 2.33 -4.83
C LEU A 295 -13.64 3.19 -5.70
#